data_AF-A0A3D4JEP4-F1
#
_entry.id   AF-A0A3D4JEP4-F1
#
_cell.length_a   1.000
_cell.length_b   1.000
_cell.length_c   1.000
_cell.angle_alpha   90.00
_cell.angle_beta   90.00
_cell.angle_gamma   90.00
#
_symmetry.space_group_name_H-M   'P 1'
#
loop_
_entity.id
_entity.type
_entity.pdbx_description
1 polymer ?
#
loop_
_entity_poly.entity_id
_entity_poly.type
_entity_poly.pdbx_seq_one_letter_code
_entity_poly.pdbx_strand_id
1 'polypeptide(L)'
;QEVKRESLSQIFWQGFVINILNPKTALFFFAFLPQFVNPEKGNVTIQTLLLGVLFVLLAFITDNIYAFVASSLAERLNANANFQKGQKYFAGLVYIGLGVTTALTGSKK
;
A
#
# COMPACT_ATOMS: atom_id res chain seq x y z
N GLN A 1 25.80 -2.72 -9.82
CA GLN A 1 25.19 -1.38 -9.73
C GLN A 1 25.35 -0.92 -8.29
N GLU A 2 26.14 0.12 -8.03
CA GLU A 2 26.19 0.76 -6.70
C GLU A 2 24.82 1.34 -6.41
N VAL A 3 24.08 0.73 -5.49
CA VAL A 3 22.85 1.31 -4.96
C VAL A 3 23.28 2.53 -4.14
N LYS A 4 23.20 3.72 -4.75
CA LYS A 4 23.43 4.99 -4.05
C LYS A 4 22.46 4.99 -2.86
N ARG A 5 23.01 4.89 -1.63
CA ARG A 5 22.19 4.88 -0.42
C ARG A 5 21.50 6.24 -0.33
N GLU A 6 20.23 6.29 -0.72
CA GLU A 6 19.43 7.48 -0.54
C GLU A 6 19.26 7.75 0.95
N SER A 7 19.31 9.03 1.32
CA SER A 7 19.08 9.41 2.72
C SER A 7 17.64 9.07 3.10
N LEU A 8 17.41 8.65 4.35
CA LEU A 8 16.05 8.35 4.85
C LEU A 8 15.10 9.54 4.65
N SER A 9 15.63 10.77 4.73
CA SER A 9 14.88 12.00 4.46
C SER A 9 14.40 12.08 3.01
N GLN A 10 15.25 11.73 2.03
CA GLN A 10 14.86 11.70 0.61
C GLN A 10 13.75 10.68 0.36
N ILE A 11 13.91 9.47 0.91
CA ILE A 11 12.90 8.40 0.78
C ILE A 11 11.57 8.84 1.40
N PHE A 12 11.61 9.45 2.59
CA PHE A 12 10.42 9.96 3.27
C PHE A 12 9.72 11.04 2.43
N TRP A 13 10.46 12.06 1.97
CA TRP A 13 9.88 13.15 1.20
C TRP A 13 9.33 12.69 -0.15
N GLN A 14 10.03 11.79 -0.84
CA GLN A 14 9.54 11.20 -2.07
C GLN A 14 8.22 10.45 -1.82
N GLY A 15 8.17 9.59 -0.80
CA GLY A 15 6.97 8.87 -0.41
C GLY A 15 5.82 9.80 -0.01
N PHE A 16 6.12 10.85 0.76
CA PHE A 16 5.15 11.85 1.21
C PHE A 16 4.53 12.59 0.02
N VAL A 17 5.35 13.10 -0.89
CA VAL A 17 4.89 13.82 -2.10
C VAL A 17 4.07 12.90 -2.99
N ILE A 18 4.52 11.66 -3.23
CA ILE A 18 3.76 10.68 -4.02
C ILE A 18 2.40 10.40 -3.39
N ASN A 19 2.33 10.23 -2.07
CA ASN A 19 1.07 9.93 -1.38
C ASN A 19 0.10 11.12 -1.39
N ILE A 20 0.58 12.35 -1.19
CA ILE A 20 -0.26 13.56 -1.27
C ILE A 20 -0.79 13.76 -2.69
N LEU A 21 0.05 13.55 -3.69
CA LEU A 21 -0.34 13.71 -5.09
C LEU A 21 -1.16 12.52 -5.62
N ASN A 22 -1.39 11.47 -4.82
CA ASN A 22 -2.19 10.33 -5.22
C ASN A 22 -3.69 10.65 -5.07
N PRO A 23 -4.42 10.95 -6.17
CA PRO A 23 -5.82 11.32 -6.09
C PRO A 23 -6.68 10.17 -5.54
N LYS A 24 -6.23 8.92 -5.68
CA LYS A 24 -6.97 7.75 -5.19
C LYS A 24 -7.10 7.77 -3.68
N THR A 25 -6.03 8.14 -2.97
CA THR A 25 -6.03 8.23 -1.51
C THR A 25 -6.98 9.32 -1.04
N ALA A 26 -6.92 10.51 -1.66
CA ALA A 26 -7.83 11.60 -1.35
C ALA A 26 -9.30 11.24 -1.64
N LEU A 27 -9.58 10.64 -2.80
CA LEU A 27 -10.93 10.20 -3.17
C LEU A 27 -11.48 9.13 -2.22
N PHE A 28 -10.64 8.19 -1.77
CA PHE A 28 -11.03 7.21 -0.76
C PHE A 28 -11.47 7.92 0.54
N PHE A 29 -10.63 8.80 1.08
CA PHE A 29 -10.97 9.50 2.31
C PHE A 29 -12.22 10.38 2.15
N PHE A 30 -12.37 11.12 1.05
CA PHE A 30 -13.58 11.91 0.81
C PHE A 30 -14.83 11.08 0.59
N ALA A 31 -14.71 9.90 0.00
CA ALA A 31 -15.86 9.01 -0.18
C ALA A 31 -16.29 8.35 1.13
N PHE A 32 -15.34 7.91 1.96
CA PHE A 32 -15.63 7.08 3.12
C PHE A 32 -15.69 7.83 4.46
N LEU A 33 -14.77 8.77 4.76
CA LEU A 33 -14.75 9.44 6.06
C LEU A 33 -16.06 10.18 6.39
N PRO A 34 -16.64 11.00 5.48
CA PRO A 34 -17.85 11.74 5.78
C PRO A 34 -19.05 10.85 6.13
N GLN A 35 -19.08 9.61 5.66
CA GLN A 35 -20.17 8.66 5.95
C GLN A 35 -20.22 8.27 7.44
N PHE A 36 -19.11 8.41 8.16
CA PHE A 36 -19.01 8.10 9.60
C PHE A 36 -19.11 9.33 10.50
N VAL A 37 -19.17 10.53 9.93
CA VAL A 37 -19.30 11.79 10.67
C VAL A 37 -20.77 12.10 10.90
N ASN A 38 -21.12 12.50 12.12
CA ASN A 38 -22.45 12.98 12.45
C ASN A 38 -22.41 14.46 12.89
N PRO A 39 -22.90 15.40 12.06
CA PRO A 39 -22.89 16.84 12.39
C PRO A 39 -23.69 17.20 13.65
N GLU A 40 -24.74 16.46 13.97
CA GLU A 40 -25.60 16.70 15.15
C GLU A 40 -24.91 16.31 16.47
N LYS A 41 -23.86 15.47 16.40
CA LYS A 41 -23.17 14.92 17.58
C LYS A 41 -21.90 15.67 17.97
N GLY A 42 -21.59 16.80 17.31
CA GLY A 42 -20.46 17.67 17.68
C GLY A 42 -19.67 18.19 16.49
N ASN A 43 -18.46 18.67 16.75
CA ASN A 43 -17.63 19.31 15.73
C ASN A 43 -17.14 18.30 14.66
N VAL A 44 -17.55 18.53 13.41
CA VAL A 44 -17.22 17.72 12.24
C VAL A 44 -15.71 17.60 12.00
N THR A 45 -14.95 18.67 12.19
CA THR A 45 -13.48 18.67 11.99
C THR A 45 -12.80 17.74 12.97
N ILE A 46 -13.18 17.79 14.25
CA ILE A 46 -12.62 16.90 15.28
C ILE A 46 -12.97 15.44 15.00
N GLN A 47 -14.23 15.14 14.66
CA GLN A 47 -14.65 13.78 14.29
C GLN A 47 -13.84 13.26 13.09
N THR A 48 -13.67 14.09 12.06
CA THR A 48 -12.90 13.73 10.85
C THR A 48 -11.44 13.46 11.16
N LEU A 49 -10.80 14.33 11.96
CA LEU A 49 -9.40 14.15 12.38
C LEU A 49 -9.23 12.87 13.22
N LEU A 50 -10.12 12.63 14.18
CA LEU A 50 -10.09 11.41 15.01
C LEU A 50 -10.24 10.15 14.17
N LEU A 51 -11.19 10.11 13.25
CA LEU A 51 -11.40 8.98 12.34
C LEU A 51 -10.19 8.79 11.41
N GLY A 52 -9.59 9.87 10.91
CA GLY A 52 -8.37 9.82 10.10
C GLY A 52 -7.19 9.24 10.87
N VAL A 53 -6.95 9.68 12.10
CA VAL A 53 -5.90 9.14 12.98
C VAL A 53 -6.16 7.67 13.28
N LEU A 54 -7.39 7.30 13.62
CA LEU A 54 -7.76 5.91 13.87
C LEU A 54 -7.49 5.02 12.65
N PHE A 55 -7.85 5.50 11.46
CA PHE A 55 -7.58 4.79 10.21
C PHE A 55 -6.08 4.57 9.99
N VAL A 56 -5.25 5.62 10.17
CA VAL A 56 -3.79 5.52 10.02
C VAL A 56 -3.20 4.55 11.05
N LEU A 57 -3.68 4.57 12.30
CA LEU A 57 -3.23 3.64 13.33
C LEU A 57 -3.57 2.19 12.98
N LEU A 58 -4.78 1.93 12.50
CA LEU A 58 -5.20 0.60 12.07
C LEU A 58 -4.33 0.12 10.91
N ALA A 59 -4.14 0.95 9.88
CA ALA A 59 -3.29 0.63 8.74
C ALA A 59 -1.85 0.33 9.18
N PHE A 60 -1.28 1.17 10.06
CA PHE A 60 0.05 0.95 10.60
C PHE A 60 0.16 -0.39 11.35
N ILE A 61 -0.80 -0.70 12.23
CA ILE A 61 -0.79 -1.97 12.98
C ILE A 61 -0.89 -3.16 12.03
N THR A 62 -1.83 -3.14 11.08
CA THR A 62 -2.01 -4.24 10.13
C THR A 62 -0.77 -4.43 9.26
N ASP A 63 -0.19 -3.35 8.75
CA ASP A 63 0.99 -3.41 7.89
C ASP A 63 2.21 -3.96 8.64
N ASN A 64 2.39 -3.60 9.91
CA ASN A 64 3.45 -4.17 10.75
C ASN A 64 3.21 -5.66 11.01
N ILE A 65 1.97 -6.07 11.30
CA ILE A 65 1.65 -7.50 11.47
C ILE A 65 2.00 -8.27 10.19
N TYR A 66 1.58 -7.77 9.03
CA TYR A 66 1.93 -8.38 7.74
C TYR A 66 3.45 -8.40 7.52
N ALA A 67 4.16 -7.32 7.85
CA ALA A 67 5.61 -7.25 7.70
C ALA A 67 6.33 -8.29 8.57
N PHE A 68 5.94 -8.46 9.84
CA PHE A 68 6.52 -9.47 10.73
C PHE A 68 6.18 -10.91 10.33
N VAL A 69 4.94 -11.16 9.90
CA VAL A 69 4.55 -12.48 9.39
C VAL A 69 5.30 -12.80 8.10
N ALA A 70 5.41 -11.83 7.19
CA ALA A 70 6.14 -11.99 5.95
C ALA A 70 7.64 -12.18 6.18
N SER A 71 8.26 -11.43 7.10
CA SER A 71 9.70 -11.57 7.40
C SER A 71 10.03 -12.94 8.01
N SER A 72 9.24 -13.39 8.98
CA SER A 72 9.44 -14.71 9.61
C SER A 72 9.27 -15.88 8.64
N LEU A 73 8.31 -15.79 7.71
CA LEU A 73 8.15 -16.76 6.63
C LEU A 73 9.29 -16.65 5.60
N ALA A 74 9.68 -15.43 5.24
CA ALA A 74 10.75 -15.18 4.27
C ALA A 74 12.09 -15.75 4.76
N GLU A 75 12.43 -15.63 6.05
CA GLU A 75 13.65 -16.23 6.60
C GLU A 75 13.71 -17.75 6.39
N ARG A 76 12.59 -18.45 6.62
CA ARG A 76 12.49 -19.90 6.43
C ARG A 76 12.49 -20.31 4.97
N LEU A 77 11.80 -19.56 4.12
CA LEU A 77 11.61 -19.87 2.71
C LEU A 77 12.84 -19.49 1.86
N ASN A 78 13.54 -18.41 2.22
CA ASN A 78 14.76 -17.99 1.54
C ASN A 78 15.94 -18.93 1.78
N ALA A 79 15.89 -19.78 2.82
CA ALA A 79 16.87 -20.85 3.03
C ALA A 79 16.84 -21.93 1.92
N ASN A 80 15.78 -21.98 1.09
CA ASN A 80 15.65 -22.94 0.00
C ASN A 80 15.79 -22.27 -1.39
N ALA A 81 16.88 -22.60 -2.10
CA ALA A 81 17.17 -22.06 -3.43
C ALA A 81 16.09 -22.38 -4.49
N ASN A 82 15.36 -23.49 -4.34
CA ASN A 82 14.28 -23.85 -5.26
C ASN A 82 13.04 -22.97 -5.05
N PHE A 83 12.76 -22.57 -3.82
CA PHE A 83 11.65 -21.67 -3.51
C PHE A 83 11.89 -20.27 -4.08
N GLN A 84 13.11 -19.74 -3.97
CA GLN A 84 13.45 -18.45 -4.57
C GLN A 84 13.29 -18.44 -6.10
N LYS A 85 13.66 -19.54 -6.78
CA LYS A 85 13.42 -19.70 -8.22
C LYS A 85 11.92 -19.73 -8.53
N GLY A 86 11.15 -20.51 -7.78
CA GLY A 86 9.69 -20.58 -7.93
C GLY A 86 8.99 -19.23 -7.76
N GLN A 87 9.37 -18.45 -6.73
CA GLN A 87 8.83 -17.11 -6.48
C GLN A 87 9.07 -16.16 -7.66
N LYS A 88 10.27 -16.19 -8.27
CA LYS A 88 10.59 -15.37 -9.45
C LYS A 88 9.73 -15.73 -10.66
N TYR A 89 9.57 -17.03 -10.95
CA TYR A 89 8.71 -17.46 -12.06
C TYR A 89 7.25 -17.14 -11.82
N PHE A 90 6.77 -17.32 -10.58
CA PHE A 90 5.40 -16.98 -10.20
C PHE A 90 5.12 -15.48 -10.37
N ALA A 91 5.99 -14.61 -9.83
CA ALA A 91 5.85 -13.17 -10.00
C ALA A 91 5.86 -12.76 -11.48
N GLY A 92 6.77 -13.33 -12.28
CA GLY A 92 6.83 -13.10 -13.73
C GLY A 92 5.54 -13.52 -14.44
N LEU A 93 5.01 -14.70 -14.14
CA LEU A 93 3.75 -15.19 -14.71
C LEU A 93 2.57 -14.29 -14.34
N VAL A 94 2.48 -13.84 -13.09
CA VAL A 94 1.44 -12.90 -12.64
C VAL A 94 1.52 -11.60 -13.43
N TYR A 95 2.72 -11.02 -13.59
CA TYR A 95 2.89 -9.78 -14.36
C TYR A 95 2.57 -9.96 -15.85
N ILE A 96 2.99 -11.06 -16.47
CA ILE A 96 2.62 -11.38 -17.86
C ILE A 96 1.10 -11.52 -17.97
N GLY A 97 0.47 -12.25 -17.05
CA GLY A 97 -0.98 -12.42 -17.00
C GLY A 97 -1.70 -11.08 -16.88
N LEU A 98 -1.28 -10.21 -15.96
CA LEU A 98 -1.83 -8.86 -15.81
C LEU A 98 -1.62 -8.00 -17.07
N GLY A 99 -0.46 -8.10 -17.72
CA GLY A 99 -0.19 -7.39 -18.98
C GLY A 99 -1.12 -7.84 -20.12
N VAL A 100 -1.31 -9.15 -20.26
CA VAL A 100 -2.22 -9.75 -21.25
C VAL A 100 -3.67 -9.35 -20.96
N THR A 101 -4.14 -9.45 -19.72
CA THR A 101 -5.52 -9.05 -19.38
C THR A 101 -5.73 -7.56 -19.60
N THR A 102 -4.75 -6.71 -19.28
CA THR A 102 -4.81 -5.27 -19.55
C THR A 102 -4.88 -4.99 -21.05
N ALA A 103 -4.06 -5.67 -21.87
CA ALA A 103 -4.08 -5.51 -23.32
C ALA A 103 -5.42 -5.94 -23.94
N LEU A 104 -5.97 -7.08 -23.48
CA LEU A 104 -7.23 -7.61 -23.99
C LEU A 104 -8.45 -6.80 -23.51
N THR A 105 -8.42 -6.30 -22.28
CA THR A 105 -9.52 -5.50 -21.71
C THR A 105 -9.48 -4.05 -22.20
N GLY A 106 -8.28 -3.48 -22.33
CA GLY A 106 -8.06 -2.14 -22.87
C GLY A 106 -8.35 -1.98 -24.37
N SER A 107 -8.53 -3.10 -25.09
CA SER A 107 -8.92 -3.11 -26.50
C SER A 107 -10.42 -2.89 -26.74
N LYS A 108 -11.24 -2.80 -25.68
CA LYS A 108 -12.63 -2.33 -25.78
C LYS A 108 -12.67 -0.81 -25.59
N LYS A 109 -12.37 -0.07 -26.65
CA LYS A 109 -12.86 1.29 -26.86
C LYS A 109 -14.07 1.24 -27.78
#